data_AF-A0A3M2C275-F1
#
_entry.id   AF-A0A3M2C275-F1
#
_cell.length_a   1.000
_cell.length_b   1.000
_cell.length_c   1.000
_cell.angle_alpha   90.00
_cell.angle_beta   90.00
_cell.angle_gamma   90.00
#
_symmetry.space_group_name_H-M   'P 1'
#
loop_
_entity.id
_entity.type
_entity.pdbx_description
1 polymer ?
#
loop_
_entity_poly.entity_id
_entity_poly.type
_entity_poly.pdbx_seq_one_letter_code
_entity_poly.pdbx_strand_id
1 'polypeptide(L)'
;MKRIPEFYDIAVPSLATSEIILQWAIICLALILLLVLIMIWKRYRQQEHDALSSGENQCSDQEYRIEEIEALWKGGDWGDRQTAYFLARTIRYAFDIGILDPACPPSLRASSQQWSELIQILDALRYQKETHVGLQPKHFEYLKSWLA
;
A
#
# COMPACT_ATOMS: atom_id res chain seq x y z
N MET A 1 68.39 -7.97 51.99
CA MET A 1 67.06 -7.39 52.33
C MET A 1 66.25 -7.26 51.04
N LYS A 2 65.30 -8.16 50.80
CA LYS A 2 64.41 -8.18 49.62
C LYS A 2 63.12 -7.46 50.01
N ARG A 3 62.77 -6.35 49.34
CA ARG A 3 61.44 -5.73 49.48
C ARG A 3 60.45 -6.49 48.60
N ILE A 4 59.41 -7.03 49.22
CA ILE A 4 58.25 -7.61 48.52
C ILE A 4 57.38 -6.42 48.10
N PRO A 5 57.00 -6.27 46.82
CA PRO A 5 56.05 -5.24 46.43
C PRO A 5 54.66 -5.62 46.97
N GLU A 6 54.05 -4.68 47.70
CA GLU A 6 52.66 -4.76 48.11
C GLU A 6 51.78 -4.83 46.86
N PHE A 7 51.08 -5.94 46.70
CA PHE A 7 50.03 -6.05 45.70
C PHE A 7 48.93 -5.07 46.07
N TYR A 8 48.77 -4.03 45.24
CA TYR A 8 47.60 -3.18 45.26
C TYR A 8 46.37 -4.08 45.04
N ASP A 9 45.56 -4.26 46.08
CA ASP A 9 44.19 -4.72 45.95
C ASP A 9 43.42 -3.67 45.15
N ILE A 10 43.37 -3.84 43.83
CA ILE A 10 42.49 -3.08 42.97
C ILE A 10 41.08 -3.62 43.25
N ALA A 11 40.41 -3.00 44.22
CA ALA A 11 38.98 -3.20 44.42
C ALA A 11 38.27 -2.84 43.10
N VAL A 12 37.89 -3.86 42.33
CA VAL A 12 37.06 -3.71 41.14
C VAL A 12 35.70 -3.21 41.62
N PRO A 13 35.23 -2.02 41.23
CA PRO A 13 33.93 -1.52 41.69
C PRO A 13 32.82 -2.44 41.17
N SER A 14 32.30 -3.30 42.05
CA SER A 14 31.34 -4.36 41.71
C SER A 14 29.88 -3.92 41.79
N LEU A 15 29.57 -2.63 41.63
CA LEU A 15 28.28 -2.06 42.06
C LEU A 15 27.43 -1.39 40.97
N ALA A 16 27.65 -1.66 39.69
CA ALA A 16 26.82 -1.08 38.62
C ALA A 16 26.36 -2.08 37.53
N THR A 17 26.68 -3.36 37.63
CA THR A 17 26.37 -4.32 36.55
C THR A 17 24.89 -4.70 36.49
N SER A 18 24.21 -4.84 37.63
CA SER A 18 22.80 -5.25 37.67
C SER A 18 21.85 -4.21 37.10
N GLU A 19 22.08 -2.92 37.36
CA GLU A 19 21.25 -1.83 36.82
C GLU A 19 21.42 -1.70 35.30
N ILE A 20 22.65 -1.84 34.80
CA ILE A 20 22.93 -1.83 33.37
C ILE A 20 22.25 -3.03 32.68
N ILE A 21 22.34 -4.22 33.27
CA ILE A 21 21.67 -5.42 32.75
C ILE A 21 20.15 -5.24 32.73
N LEU A 22 19.57 -4.63 33.78
CA LEU A 22 18.14 -4.34 33.86
C LEU A 22 17.70 -3.36 32.76
N GLN A 23 18.47 -2.30 32.52
CA GLN A 23 18.18 -1.30 31.47
C GLN A 23 18.19 -1.95 30.07
N TRP A 24 19.22 -2.76 29.77
CA TRP A 24 19.28 -3.47 28.49
C TRP A 24 18.15 -4.48 28.33
N ALA A 25 17.74 -5.16 29.41
CA ALA A 25 16.60 -6.07 29.38
C ALA A 25 15.29 -5.34 29.05
N ILE A 26 15.06 -4.15 29.62
CA ILE A 26 13.89 -3.31 29.33
C ILE A 26 13.88 -2.85 27.86
N ILE A 27 15.03 -2.41 27.34
CA ILE A 27 15.17 -1.97 25.94
C ILE A 27 14.87 -3.13 24.98
N CYS A 28 15.44 -4.31 25.24
CA CYS A 28 15.16 -5.51 24.44
C CYS A 28 13.68 -5.89 24.49
N LEU A 29 13.04 -5.85 25.66
CA LEU A 29 11.62 -6.13 25.80
C LEU A 29 10.76 -5.12 25.02
N ALA A 30 11.09 -3.83 25.09
CA ALA A 30 10.39 -2.78 24.36
C ALA A 30 10.51 -2.97 22.83
N LEU A 31 11.69 -3.35 22.33
CA LEU A 31 11.90 -3.66 20.92
C LEU A 31 11.09 -4.87 20.44
N ILE A 32 11.01 -5.93 21.26
CA ILE A 32 10.19 -7.11 20.94
C ILE A 32 8.71 -6.72 20.88
N LEU A 33 8.22 -5.95 21.85
CA LEU A 33 6.84 -5.46 21.85
C LEU A 33 6.55 -4.59 20.63
N LEU A 34 7.48 -3.71 20.24
CA LEU A 34 7.35 -2.89 19.04
C LEU A 34 7.25 -3.75 17.77
N LEU A 35 8.10 -4.77 17.64
CA LEU A 35 8.08 -5.69 16.49
C LEU A 35 6.76 -6.48 16.44
N VAL A 36 6.27 -6.96 17.58
CA VAL A 36 4.97 -7.63 17.67
C VAL A 36 3.84 -6.67 17.27
N LEU A 37 3.88 -5.42 17.72
CA LEU A 37 2.89 -4.41 17.35
C LEU A 37 2.90 -4.13 15.83
N ILE A 38 4.09 -4.01 15.23
CA ILE A 38 4.27 -3.84 13.79
C ILE A 38 3.75 -5.06 13.02
N MET A 39 4.03 -6.28 13.49
CA MET A 39 3.53 -7.51 12.87
C MET A 39 2.01 -7.61 12.95
N ILE A 40 1.42 -7.29 14.11
CA ILE A 40 -0.04 -7.25 14.29
C ILE A 40 -0.64 -6.18 13.38
N TRP A 41 -0.08 -4.97 13.33
CA TRP A 41 -0.56 -3.90 12.46
C TRP A 41 -0.47 -4.26 10.97
N LYS A 42 0.64 -4.87 10.55
CA LYS A 42 0.82 -5.36 9.18
C LYS A 42 -0.18 -6.47 8.84
N ARG A 43 -0.42 -7.40 9.78
CA ARG A 43 -1.38 -8.50 9.61
C ARG A 43 -2.82 -7.99 9.61
N TYR A 44 -3.15 -7.01 10.44
CA TYR A 44 -4.47 -6.38 10.47
C TYR A 44 -4.75 -5.63 9.16
N ARG A 45 -3.76 -4.87 8.66
CA ARG A 45 -3.85 -4.21 7.35
C ARG A 45 -3.93 -5.19 6.18
N GLN A 46 -3.32 -6.38 6.30
CA GLN A 46 -3.48 -7.46 5.32
C GLN A 46 -4.84 -8.15 5.43
N GLN A 47 -5.36 -8.33 6.64
CA GLN A 47 -6.69 -8.90 6.87
C GLN A 47 -7.82 -7.94 6.48
N GLU A 48 -7.63 -6.62 6.49
CA GLU A 48 -8.57 -5.69 5.85
C GLU A 48 -8.59 -5.89 4.31
N HIS A 49 -7.50 -6.36 3.70
CA HIS A 49 -7.48 -6.78 2.30
C HIS A 49 -8.16 -8.15 2.09
N ASP A 50 -7.92 -9.12 2.99
CA ASP A 50 -8.47 -10.47 2.84
C ASP A 50 -9.94 -10.58 3.30
N ALA A 51 -10.40 -9.79 4.27
CA ALA A 51 -11.79 -9.79 4.75
C ALA A 51 -12.75 -9.08 3.78
N LEU A 52 -12.23 -8.17 2.94
CA LEU A 52 -12.94 -7.63 1.79
C LEU A 52 -13.04 -8.63 0.63
N SER A 53 -12.48 -9.84 0.74
CA SER A 53 -12.57 -10.91 -0.28
C SER A 53 -13.85 -11.74 -0.20
N SER A 54 -14.82 -11.33 0.62
CA SER A 54 -16.19 -11.86 0.56
C SER A 54 -16.95 -11.11 -0.54
N GLY A 55 -17.01 -11.73 -1.72
CA GLY A 55 -17.36 -11.14 -3.03
C GLY A 55 -18.77 -10.55 -3.22
N GLU A 56 -19.44 -10.09 -2.18
CA GLU A 56 -20.73 -9.38 -2.27
C GLU A 56 -20.59 -7.89 -1.91
N ASN A 57 -19.58 -7.52 -1.10
CA ASN A 57 -19.29 -6.11 -0.75
C ASN A 57 -18.15 -5.48 -1.59
N GLN A 58 -17.54 -6.23 -2.51
CA GLN A 58 -16.45 -5.71 -3.34
C GLN A 58 -16.94 -4.74 -4.41
N CYS A 59 -18.08 -5.00 -5.06
CA CYS A 59 -18.61 -4.11 -6.10
C CYS A 59 -18.92 -2.72 -5.54
N SER A 60 -19.58 -2.64 -4.39
CA SER A 60 -19.97 -1.38 -3.76
C SER A 60 -18.76 -0.56 -3.25
N ASP A 61 -17.73 -1.22 -2.68
CA ASP A 61 -16.50 -0.51 -2.26
C ASP A 61 -15.68 -0.01 -3.46
N GLN A 62 -15.66 -0.75 -4.57
CA GLN A 62 -14.95 -0.31 -5.78
C GLN A 62 -15.69 0.80 -6.51
N GLU A 63 -17.02 0.76 -6.59
CA GLU A 63 -17.81 1.85 -7.18
C GLU A 63 -17.62 3.15 -6.39
N TYR A 64 -17.70 3.10 -5.05
CA TYR A 64 -17.43 4.25 -4.17
C TYR A 64 -16.03 4.84 -4.39
N ARG A 65 -15.02 3.99 -4.54
CA ARG A 65 -13.64 4.44 -4.86
C ARG A 65 -13.56 5.15 -6.20
N ILE A 66 -14.32 4.73 -7.21
CA ILE A 66 -14.31 5.41 -8.51
C ILE A 66 -14.93 6.80 -8.40
N GLU A 67 -16.00 6.96 -7.64
CA GLU A 67 -16.62 8.27 -7.41
C GLU A 67 -15.68 9.23 -6.67
N GLU A 68 -14.96 8.74 -5.66
CA GLU A 68 -13.97 9.53 -4.94
C GLU A 68 -12.83 9.98 -5.88
N ILE A 69 -12.29 9.07 -6.69
CA ILE A 69 -11.23 9.39 -7.66
C ILE A 69 -11.75 10.41 -8.70
N GLU A 70 -12.98 10.26 -9.17
CA GLU A 70 -13.61 11.20 -10.11
C GLU A 70 -13.76 12.59 -9.49
N ALA A 71 -14.21 12.67 -8.23
CA ALA A 71 -14.36 13.93 -7.51
C ALA A 71 -13.01 14.65 -7.32
N LEU A 72 -11.96 13.93 -6.93
CA LEU A 72 -10.61 14.48 -6.75
C LEU A 72 -10.00 14.95 -8.07
N TRP A 73 -10.26 14.23 -9.16
CA TRP A 73 -9.83 14.63 -10.49
C TRP A 73 -10.58 15.87 -11.00
N LYS A 74 -11.92 15.90 -10.88
CA LYS A 74 -12.74 17.07 -11.26
C LYS A 74 -12.43 18.30 -10.40
N GLY A 75 -12.11 18.10 -9.13
CA GLY A 75 -11.69 19.15 -8.20
C GLY A 75 -10.31 19.75 -8.52
N GLY A 76 -9.53 19.09 -9.39
CA GLY A 76 -8.16 19.50 -9.73
C GLY A 76 -7.13 19.17 -8.66
N ASP A 77 -7.53 18.49 -7.58
CA ASP A 77 -6.61 18.00 -6.54
C ASP A 77 -5.65 16.95 -7.11
N TRP A 78 -6.13 16.14 -8.07
CA TRP A 78 -5.34 15.13 -8.76
C TRP A 78 -5.22 15.46 -10.26
N GLY A 79 -3.98 15.41 -10.76
CA GLY A 79 -3.72 15.49 -12.19
C GLY A 79 -3.94 14.16 -12.92
N ASP A 80 -4.18 14.21 -14.23
CA ASP A 80 -4.52 13.05 -15.09
C ASP A 80 -3.60 11.84 -14.89
N ARG A 81 -2.30 12.07 -14.74
CA ARG A 81 -1.34 11.00 -14.52
C ARG A 81 -1.58 10.25 -13.21
N GLN A 82 -1.78 10.98 -12.12
CA GLN A 82 -2.04 10.38 -10.81
C GLN A 82 -3.37 9.63 -10.85
N THR A 83 -4.41 10.28 -11.36
CA THR A 83 -5.73 9.69 -11.57
C THR A 83 -5.64 8.40 -12.37
N ALA A 84 -4.90 8.37 -13.48
CA ALA A 84 -4.70 7.18 -14.29
C ALA A 84 -4.00 6.03 -13.55
N TYR A 85 -3.02 6.32 -12.67
CA TYR A 85 -2.41 5.28 -11.83
C TYR A 85 -3.41 4.67 -10.84
N PHE A 86 -4.23 5.49 -10.19
CA PHE A 86 -5.22 5.01 -9.24
C PHE A 86 -6.33 4.23 -9.93
N LEU A 87 -6.85 4.73 -11.05
CA LEU A 87 -7.82 4.04 -11.89
C LEU A 87 -7.31 2.69 -12.37
N ALA A 88 -6.10 2.63 -12.93
CA ALA A 88 -5.46 1.38 -13.34
C ALA A 88 -5.41 0.37 -12.18
N ARG A 89 -5.05 0.83 -10.98
CA ARG A 89 -5.01 -0.01 -9.79
C ARG A 89 -6.41 -0.50 -9.41
N THR A 90 -7.40 0.38 -9.35
CA THR A 90 -8.80 0.06 -9.05
C THR A 90 -9.35 -0.98 -10.02
N ILE A 91 -9.15 -0.80 -11.32
CA ILE A 91 -9.58 -1.76 -12.37
C ILE A 91 -8.96 -3.13 -12.14
N ARG A 92 -7.65 -3.19 -11.84
CA ARG A 92 -6.97 -4.46 -11.58
C ARG A 92 -7.56 -5.21 -10.39
N TYR A 93 -7.93 -4.51 -9.32
CA TYR A 93 -8.59 -5.15 -8.19
C TYR A 93 -10.03 -5.54 -8.50
N ALA A 94 -10.79 -4.67 -9.16
CA ALA A 94 -12.21 -4.91 -9.42
C ALA A 94 -12.45 -6.12 -10.33
N PHE A 95 -11.53 -6.39 -11.26
CA PHE A 95 -11.61 -7.54 -12.17
C PHE A 95 -10.64 -8.69 -11.81
N ASP A 96 -9.95 -8.61 -10.67
CA ASP A 96 -8.91 -9.57 -10.24
C ASP A 96 -7.86 -9.86 -11.33
N ILE A 97 -7.37 -8.80 -11.99
CA ILE A 97 -6.42 -8.91 -13.10
C ILE A 97 -5.01 -8.51 -12.66
N GLY A 98 -4.07 -9.43 -12.89
CA GLY A 98 -2.65 -9.24 -12.57
C GLY A 98 -1.92 -8.20 -13.44
N ILE A 99 -2.36 -7.94 -14.68
CA ILE A 99 -1.77 -6.92 -15.56
C ILE A 99 -2.91 -6.30 -16.37
N LEU A 100 -2.94 -4.98 -16.53
CA LEU A 100 -3.88 -4.35 -17.46
C LEU A 100 -3.44 -4.70 -18.88
N ASP A 101 -4.24 -5.52 -19.54
CA ASP A 101 -4.02 -5.91 -20.93
C ASP A 101 -5.13 -5.29 -21.78
N PRO A 102 -4.83 -4.74 -22.98
CA PRO A 102 -5.85 -4.41 -23.95
C PRO A 102 -6.77 -5.59 -24.32
N ALA A 103 -6.35 -6.84 -24.08
CA ALA A 103 -7.21 -8.01 -24.13
C ALA A 103 -8.34 -7.90 -23.09
N CYS A 104 -9.56 -7.71 -23.59
CA CYS A 104 -10.74 -7.50 -22.77
C CYS A 104 -11.12 -8.75 -21.94
N PRO A 105 -11.46 -8.61 -20.65
CA PRO A 105 -11.90 -9.73 -19.83
C PRO A 105 -13.22 -10.32 -20.35
N PRO A 106 -13.49 -11.62 -20.10
CA PRO A 106 -14.68 -12.30 -20.64
C PRO A 106 -16.01 -11.65 -20.26
N SER A 107 -16.09 -11.06 -19.06
CA SER A 107 -17.26 -10.36 -18.53
C SER A 107 -17.61 -9.09 -19.32
N LEU A 108 -16.63 -8.46 -19.96
CA LEU A 108 -16.80 -7.16 -20.66
C LEU A 108 -16.73 -7.27 -22.18
N ARG A 109 -16.88 -8.47 -22.76
CA ARG A 109 -16.79 -8.67 -24.22
C ARG A 109 -17.69 -7.73 -25.03
N ALA A 110 -18.89 -7.43 -24.51
CA ALA A 110 -19.84 -6.49 -25.12
C ALA A 110 -19.28 -5.06 -25.23
N SER A 111 -18.38 -4.68 -24.31
CA SER A 111 -17.71 -3.38 -24.22
C SER A 111 -16.22 -3.45 -24.57
N SER A 112 -15.79 -4.46 -25.34
CA SER A 112 -14.37 -4.69 -25.67
C SER A 112 -13.65 -3.49 -26.30
N GLN A 113 -14.36 -2.71 -27.13
CA GLN A 113 -13.81 -1.49 -27.72
C GLN A 113 -13.58 -0.39 -26.67
N GLN A 114 -14.54 -0.19 -25.75
CA GLN A 114 -14.44 0.78 -24.66
C GLN A 114 -13.32 0.38 -23.68
N TRP A 115 -13.18 -0.91 -23.40
CA TRP A 115 -12.07 -1.45 -22.60
C TRP A 115 -10.72 -1.09 -23.22
N SER A 116 -10.50 -1.47 -24.49
CA SER A 116 -9.23 -1.19 -25.17
C SER A 116 -8.92 0.30 -25.23
N GLU A 117 -9.91 1.15 -25.51
CA GLU A 117 -9.73 2.61 -25.50
C GLU A 117 -9.28 3.10 -24.13
N LEU A 118 -9.97 2.69 -23.07
CA LEU A 118 -9.64 3.10 -21.70
C LEU A 118 -8.22 2.66 -21.29
N ILE A 119 -7.85 1.39 -21.55
CA ILE A 119 -6.52 0.87 -21.19
C ILE A 119 -5.42 1.66 -21.91
N GLN A 120 -5.60 1.95 -23.21
CA GLN A 120 -4.63 2.74 -23.97
C GLN A 120 -4.46 4.15 -23.41
N ILE A 121 -5.56 4.81 -23.03
CA ILE A 121 -5.53 6.14 -22.43
C ILE A 121 -4.83 6.10 -21.07
N LEU A 122 -5.17 5.13 -20.22
CA LEU A 122 -4.55 4.98 -18.91
C LEU A 122 -3.05 4.71 -19.01
N ASP A 123 -2.62 3.85 -19.93
CA ASP A 123 -1.19 3.59 -20.13
C ASP A 123 -0.45 4.79 -20.71
N ALA A 124 -1.06 5.50 -21.68
CA ALA A 124 -0.49 6.73 -22.20
C ALA A 124 -0.27 7.77 -21.06
N LEU A 125 -1.31 8.03 -20.26
CA LEU A 125 -1.23 8.99 -19.15
C LEU A 125 -0.23 8.58 -18.05
N ARG A 126 -0.05 7.28 -17.80
CA ARG A 126 0.88 6.78 -16.78
C ARG A 126 2.33 6.94 -17.21
N TYR A 127 2.65 6.61 -18.47
CA TYR A 127 4.03 6.48 -18.92
C TYR A 127 4.52 7.61 -19.83
N GLN A 128 3.63 8.28 -20.56
CA GLN A 128 4.01 9.37 -21.46
C GLN A 128 3.92 10.72 -20.73
N LYS A 129 5.04 11.46 -20.75
CA LYS A 129 5.18 12.73 -20.04
C LYS A 129 4.37 13.85 -20.70
N GLU A 130 4.16 13.77 -22.01
CA GLU A 130 3.37 14.71 -22.81
C GLU A 130 2.32 13.90 -23.58
N THR A 131 1.13 13.80 -23.00
CA THR A 131 0.00 13.12 -23.64
C THR A 131 -1.03 14.19 -24.01
N HIS A 132 -1.34 14.32 -25.30
CA HIS A 132 -2.39 15.23 -25.76
C HIS A 132 -3.82 14.70 -25.50
N VAL A 133 -3.91 13.43 -25.09
CA VAL A 133 -5.16 12.76 -24.73
C VAL A 133 -5.29 12.73 -23.22
N GLY A 134 -6.25 13.50 -22.70
CA GLY A 134 -6.56 13.58 -21.28
C GLY A 134 -7.65 12.61 -20.85
N LEU A 135 -7.84 12.50 -19.53
CA LEU A 135 -9.02 11.84 -18.98
C LEU A 135 -10.28 12.65 -19.31
N GLN A 136 -11.40 11.95 -19.50
CA GLN A 136 -12.70 12.52 -19.80
C GLN A 136 -13.74 11.90 -18.88
N PRO A 137 -14.83 12.61 -18.54
CA PRO A 137 -15.91 12.07 -17.70
C PRO A 137 -16.47 10.73 -18.21
N LYS A 138 -16.59 10.56 -19.53
CA LYS A 138 -17.05 9.31 -20.17
C LYS A 138 -16.24 8.07 -19.73
N HIS A 139 -14.95 8.24 -19.41
CA HIS A 139 -14.09 7.13 -18.98
C HIS A 139 -14.47 6.61 -17.60
N PHE A 140 -14.94 7.49 -16.72
CA PHE A 140 -15.47 7.12 -15.41
C PHE A 140 -16.84 6.46 -15.54
N GLU A 141 -17.70 6.95 -16.44
CA GLU A 141 -19.00 6.35 -16.72
C GLU A 141 -18.89 4.92 -17.24
N TYR A 142 -17.92 4.64 -18.13
CA TYR A 142 -17.65 3.27 -18.58
C TYR A 142 -17.35 2.36 -17.40
N LEU A 143 -16.48 2.80 -16.48
CA LEU A 143 -16.11 2.00 -15.33
C LEU A 143 -17.26 1.79 -14.35
N LYS A 144 -18.05 2.82 -14.08
CA LYS A 144 -19.26 2.69 -13.25
C LYS A 144 -20.22 1.68 -13.87
N SER A 145 -20.44 1.74 -15.18
CA SER A 145 -21.32 0.79 -15.87
C SER A 145 -20.81 -0.66 -15.85
N TRP A 146 -19.51 -0.88 -15.67
CA TRP A 146 -18.93 -2.22 -15.58
C TRP A 146 -18.91 -2.79 -14.17
N LEU A 147 -19.02 -1.93 -13.15
CA LEU A 147 -19.01 -2.31 -11.73
C LEU A 147 -20.38 -2.29 -11.07
N ALA A 148 -21.39 -1.71 -11.72
CA ALA A 148 -22.81 -1.79 -11.36
C ALA A 148 -23.39 -3.19 -11.63
#